data_AF-A0A378BSZ2-F1
#
_entry.id   AF-A0A378BSZ2-F1
#
_cell.length_a   1.000
_cell.length_b   1.000
_cell.length_c   1.000
_cell.angle_alpha   90.00
_cell.angle_beta   90.00
_cell.angle_gamma   90.00
#
_symmetry.space_group_name_H-M   'P 1'
#
loop_
_entity.id
_entity.type
_entity.pdbx_description
1 polymer ?
#
loop_
_entity_poly.entity_id
_entity_poly.type
_entity_poly.pdbx_seq_one_letter_code
_entity_poly.pdbx_strand_id
1 'polypeptide(L)' 'MGLATIFLERDLALIEINPLVITKQGDLICLDGKLGADGNALFRQPDLREMRESVSGRPT' A
#
# COMPACT_ATOMS: atom_id res chain seq x y z
N MET A 1 7.70 -10.95 -7.27
CA MET A 1 6.66 -9.96 -7.60
C MET A 1 7.19 -8.59 -7.25
N GLY A 2 7.06 -7.60 -8.14
CA GLY A 2 7.53 -6.22 -7.89
C GLY A 2 6.39 -5.28 -7.47
N LEU A 3 6.72 -4.08 -6.99
CA LEU A 3 5.73 -3.07 -6.61
C LEU A 3 4.78 -2.71 -7.76
N ALA A 4 5.30 -2.64 -8.99
CA ALA A 4 4.48 -2.40 -10.18
C ALA A 4 3.46 -3.51 -10.45
N THR A 5 3.84 -4.77 -10.22
CA THR A 5 2.91 -5.91 -10.35
C THR A 5 1.80 -5.81 -9.32
N ILE A 6 2.14 -5.53 -8.06
CA ILE A 6 1.15 -5.36 -6.98
C ILE A 6 0.22 -4.18 -7.27
N PHE A 7 0.74 -3.07 -7.78
CA PHE A 7 -0.05 -1.89 -8.16
C PHE A 7 -1.19 -2.25 -9.12
N LEU A 8 -0.87 -3.03 -10.15
CA LEU A 8 -1.82 -3.44 -11.19
C LEU A 8 -2.78 -4.54 -10.71
N GLU A 9 -2.27 -5.56 -10.02
CA GLU A 9 -3.08 -6.71 -9.60
C GLU A 9 -4.03 -6.39 -8.45
N ARG A 10 -3.67 -5.43 -7.58
CA ARG A 10 -4.44 -5.05 -6.40
C ARG A 10 -5.25 -3.77 -6.59
N ASP A 11 -5.31 -3.24 -7.80
CA ASP A 11 -6.00 -1.99 -8.14
C ASP A 11 -5.62 -0.86 -7.14
N LEU A 12 -4.32 -0.64 -6.98
CA LEU A 12 -3.84 0.43 -6.11
C LEU A 12 -3.88 1.77 -6.85
N ALA A 13 -4.23 2.83 -6.12
CA ALA A 13 -4.13 4.21 -6.58
C ALA A 13 -2.78 4.84 -6.18
N LEU A 14 -2.13 4.34 -5.12
CA LEU A 14 -0.86 4.86 -4.61
C LEU A 14 0.00 3.73 -4.02
N ILE A 15 1.28 3.74 -4.37
CA ILE A 15 2.35 3.09 -3.62
C ILE A 15 3.40 4.15 -3.33
N GLU A 16 3.65 4.42 -2.05
CA GLU A 16 4.73 5.28 -1.60
C GLU A 16 5.61 4.47 -0.65
N ILE A 17 6.89 4.29 -0.99
CA ILE A 17 7.89 3.71 -0.09
C ILE A 17 8.76 4.84 0.41
N ASN A 18 8.66 5.17 1.70
CA ASN A 18 9.40 6.27 2.27
C ASN A 18 9.65 6.06 3.77
N PRO A 19 10.87 5.70 4.20
CA PRO A 19 12.09 5.64 3.40
C PRO A 19 12.34 4.26 2.75
N LEU A 20 12.91 4.28 1.55
CA LEU A 20 13.58 3.13 0.94
C LEU A 20 15.06 3.17 1.34
N VAL A 21 15.48 2.23 2.17
CA VAL A 21 16.79 2.26 2.85
C VAL A 21 17.74 1.27 2.21
N ILE A 22 19.02 1.61 2.20
CA ILE A 22 20.12 0.69 1.88
C ILE A 22 20.76 0.25 3.21
N THR A 23 20.81 -1.05 3.47
CA THR A 23 21.41 -1.62 4.67
C THR A 23 22.93 -1.51 4.62
N LYS A 24 23.62 -1.75 5.75
CA LYS A 24 25.09 -1.77 5.78
C LYS A 24 25.70 -2.87 4.89
N GLN A 25 24.91 -3.88 4.56
CA GLN A 25 25.25 -5.00 3.69
C GLN A 25 25.05 -4.66 2.20
N GLY A 26 24.45 -3.51 1.88
CA GLY A 26 24.17 -3.08 0.51
C GLY A 26 22.80 -3.51 -0.01
N ASP A 27 21.95 -4.10 0.83
CA ASP A 27 20.61 -4.54 0.44
C ASP A 27 19.60 -3.40 0.50
N LEU A 28 18.61 -3.42 -0.41
CA LEU A 28 17.47 -2.49 -0.36
C LEU A 28 16.36 -3.04 0.54
N ILE A 29 15.86 -2.21 1.46
CA ILE A 29 14.73 -2.51 2.34
C ILE A 29 13.72 -1.37 2.33
N CYS A 30 12.44 -1.72 2.13
CA CYS A 30 11.33 -0.80 2.35
C CYS A 30 11.08 -0.69 3.86
N LEU A 31 11.51 0.41 4.49
CA LEU A 31 11.35 0.56 5.94
C LEU A 31 9.92 0.95 6.32
N ASP A 32 9.30 1.80 5.50
CA ASP A 32 7.90 2.20 5.63
C ASP A 32 7.27 2.32 4.24
N GLY A 33 5.97 2.05 4.17
CA GLY A 33 5.22 1.96 2.93
C GLY A 33 3.76 2.32 3.12
N LYS A 34 3.29 3.30 2.36
CA LYS A 34 1.88 3.67 2.29
C LYS A 34 1.27 3.14 0.99
N LEU A 35 0.26 2.30 1.14
CA LEU A 35 -0.54 1.78 0.03
C LEU A 35 -1.93 2.41 0.09
N GLY A 36 -2.39 2.95 -1.04
CA GLY A 36 -3.76 3.42 -1.22
C GLY A 36 -4.45 2.58 -2.28
N ALA A 37 -5.52 1.89 -1.90
CA ALA A 37 -6.37 1.16 -2.85
C ALA A 37 -7.31 2.11 -3.62
N ASP A 38 -7.64 1.79 -4.86
CA ASP A 38 -8.73 2.48 -5.57
C ASP A 38 -10.08 2.06 -4.95
N GLY A 39 -10.77 3.03 -4.35
CA GLY A 39 -12.09 2.83 -3.74
C GLY A 39 -13.12 2.26 -4.70
N ASN A 40 -13.03 2.58 -6.00
CA ASN A 40 -13.93 2.06 -7.02
C ASN A 40 -13.65 0.59 -7.37
N ALA A 41 -12.47 0.07 -7.03
CA ALA A 41 -12.07 -1.30 -7.30
C ALA A 41 -12.26 -2.25 -6.10
N LEU A 42 -12.56 -1.73 -4.90
CA LEU A 42 -12.71 -2.53 -3.69
C LEU A 42 -13.77 -3.63 -3.78
N PHE A 43 -14.77 -3.50 -4.66
CA PHE A 43 -15.78 -4.54 -4.87
C PHE A 43 -15.20 -5.85 -5.40
N ARG A 44 -14.07 -5.80 -6.13
CA ARG A 44 -13.37 -6.95 -6.71
C ARG A 44 -12.05 -7.28 -6.00
N GLN A 45 -11.73 -6.56 -4.92
CA GLN A 45 -10.54 -6.76 -4.09
C GLN A 45 -10.97 -7.10 -2.65
N PRO A 46 -11.45 -8.34 -2.39
CA PRO A 46 -12.01 -8.72 -1.10
C PRO A 46 -11.00 -8.56 0.05
N ASP A 47 -9.74 -8.96 -0.17
CA ASP A 47 -8.66 -8.84 0.81
C ASP A 47 -8.45 -7.38 1.25
N LEU A 48 -8.42 -6.44 0.30
CA LEU A 48 -8.26 -5.01 0.59
C LEU A 48 -9.50 -4.40 1.25
N ARG A 49 -10.68 -4.92 0.94
CA ARG A 49 -11.93 -4.49 1.55
C ARG A 49 -11.97 -4.86 3.03
N GLU A 50 -11.42 -6.01 3.41
CA GLU A 50 -11.29 -6.46 4.80
C GLU A 50 -10.23 -5.65 5.57
N MET A 51 -9.13 -5.28 4.90
CA MET A 51 -8.08 -4.40 5.46
C MET A 51 -8.47 -2.93 5.56
N ARG A 52 -9.71 -2.57 5.21
CA ARG A 52 -10.18 -1.19 5.29
C ARG A 52 -10.28 -0.77 6.76
N GLU A 53 -9.24 -0.10 7.23
CA GLU A 53 -9.26 0.64 8.48
C GLU A 53 -10.46 1.61 8.47
N SER A 54 -11.38 1.44 9.41
CA SER A 54 -12.43 2.43 9.64
C SER A 54 -11.77 3.72 10.08
N VAL A 55 -11.78 4.72 9.20
CA VAL A 55 -11.33 6.07 9.52
C VAL A 55 -12.14 6.56 10.72
N SER A 56 -11.57 6.44 11.92
CA SER A 56 -11.99 7.19 13.10
C SER A 56 -11.62 8.63 12.80
N GLY A 57 -12.55 9.34 12.14
CA GLY A 57 -12.42 10.75 11.89
C GLY A 57 -12.07 11.46 13.20
N ARG A 58 -11.16 12.41 13.13
CA ARG A 58 -11.04 13.44 14.17
C ARG A 58 -12.46 13.93 14.49
N PRO A 59 -12.91 13.91 15.76
CA PRO A 59 -14.11 14.64 16.11
C PRO A 59 -13.81 16.11 15.82
N THR A 60 -14.69 16.74 15.04
CA THR A 60 -14.76 18.19 14.86
C THR A 60 -14.86 18.91 16.20
#